data_AF-A0A7X7NXU9-F1
#
_entry.id   AF-A0A7X7NXU9-F1
#
_cell.length_a   1.000
_cell.length_b   1.000
_cell.length_c   1.000
_cell.angle_alpha   90.00
_cell.angle_beta   90.00
_cell.angle_gamma   90.00
#
_symmetry.space_group_name_H-M   'P 1'
#
loop_
_entity.id
_entity.type
_entity.pdbx_description
1 polymer ?
#
loop_
_entity_poly.entity_id
_entity_poly.type
_entity_poly.pdbx_seq_one_letter_code
_entity_poly.pdbx_strand_id
1 'polypeptide(L)'
;MKLIGRHLTRGLIYLDCFRMIPALVGTIIPFFWQLVNLYGVLPAAVIIFGVFQLLIVSLAAVIYPCLLFQVSFITVYGLAALLMAAAVFSWLFINISINRQAGFKLIKLQFSTRIALLLLGLLLGHRLVPLPVSPRATFWDMHLKPHLAGKLKSKSPEEIIAAIQHDYQQAKKLMVNDVFFGCSPGSFKGLLLEAGIQESQFIMLETIIPTEHARVFGLERPFYFYILSFR
;
A
#
# COMPACT_ATOMS: atom_id res chain seq x y z
N MET A 1 -8.62 31.18 -20.75
CA MET A 1 -8.91 30.84 -19.33
C MET A 1 -10.03 29.80 -19.13
N LYS A 2 -11.18 29.89 -19.82
CA LYS A 2 -12.27 28.87 -19.72
C LYS A 2 -11.84 27.43 -20.07
N LEU A 3 -10.92 27.25 -21.01
CA LEU A 3 -10.42 25.92 -21.44
C LEU A 3 -9.51 25.27 -20.37
N ILE A 4 -8.59 26.06 -19.81
CA ILE A 4 -7.71 25.66 -18.70
C ILE A 4 -8.55 25.35 -17.46
N GLY A 5 -9.53 26.19 -17.14
CA GLY A 5 -10.49 25.95 -16.06
C GLY A 5 -11.27 24.65 -16.24
N ARG A 6 -11.73 24.33 -17.46
CA ARG A 6 -12.42 23.06 -17.76
C ARG A 6 -11.51 21.83 -17.70
N HIS A 7 -10.24 21.96 -18.08
CA HIS A 7 -9.26 20.88 -17.94
C HIS A 7 -8.85 20.62 -16.48
N LEU A 8 -8.59 21.69 -15.71
CA LEU A 8 -8.28 21.61 -14.27
C LEU A 8 -9.46 21.10 -13.45
N THR A 9 -10.68 21.52 -13.76
CA THR A 9 -11.87 21.11 -12.99
C THR A 9 -12.30 19.69 -13.35
N ARG A 10 -12.67 19.41 -14.60
CA ARG A 10 -13.30 18.12 -14.95
C ARG A 10 -12.37 16.91 -14.84
N GLY A 11 -11.07 17.07 -15.07
CA GLY A 11 -10.11 15.96 -15.08
C GLY A 11 -9.47 15.63 -13.73
N LEU A 12 -9.25 16.64 -12.87
CA LEU A 12 -8.48 16.51 -11.63
C LEU A 12 -9.33 16.54 -10.36
N ILE A 13 -10.45 17.27 -10.35
CA ILE A 13 -11.18 17.59 -9.11
C ILE A 13 -12.36 16.63 -8.85
N TYR A 14 -12.97 16.02 -9.88
CA TYR A 14 -14.32 15.46 -9.72
C TYR A 14 -14.47 13.96 -9.51
N LEU A 15 -13.51 13.11 -9.88
CA LEU A 15 -13.73 11.65 -9.77
C LEU A 15 -13.17 11.05 -8.47
N ASP A 16 -12.00 11.49 -8.00
CA ASP A 16 -11.32 10.84 -6.87
C ASP A 16 -10.54 11.81 -5.95
N CYS A 17 -10.83 13.11 -5.97
CA CYS A 17 -10.10 14.08 -5.14
C CYS A 17 -10.19 13.76 -3.63
N PHE A 18 -11.31 13.19 -3.19
CA PHE A 18 -11.47 12.68 -1.82
C PHE A 18 -10.52 11.54 -1.48
N ARG A 19 -10.02 10.79 -2.47
CA ARG A 19 -9.01 9.74 -2.27
C ARG A 19 -7.60 10.30 -2.04
N MET A 20 -7.35 11.59 -2.33
CA MET A 20 -6.05 12.21 -2.04
C MET A 20 -5.75 12.23 -0.54
N ILE A 21 -6.77 12.44 0.28
CA ILE A 21 -6.66 12.47 1.75
C ILE A 21 -6.11 11.12 2.27
N PRO A 22 -6.75 9.96 2.00
CA PRO A 22 -6.22 8.67 2.40
C PRO A 22 -4.97 8.24 1.61
N ALA A 23 -4.72 8.80 0.42
CA ALA A 23 -3.53 8.46 -0.39
C ALA A 23 -2.22 8.87 0.27
N LEU A 24 -2.22 9.95 1.06
CA LEU A 24 -1.03 10.33 1.85
C LEU A 24 -0.64 9.20 2.79
N VAL A 25 -1.60 8.73 3.59
CA VAL A 25 -1.40 7.62 4.54
C VAL A 25 -1.08 6.33 3.79
N GLY A 26 -1.81 6.05 2.71
CA GLY A 26 -1.58 4.89 1.85
C GLY A 26 -0.22 4.89 1.14
N THR A 27 0.43 6.04 1.05
CA THR A 27 1.81 6.12 0.55
C THR A 27 2.81 5.77 1.64
N ILE A 28 2.58 6.19 2.90
CA ILE A 28 3.52 6.04 4.02
C ILE A 28 3.49 4.63 4.62
N ILE A 29 2.30 4.05 4.83
CA ILE A 29 2.14 2.78 5.54
C ILE A 29 2.88 1.59 4.88
N PRO A 30 2.89 1.43 3.53
CA PRO A 30 3.68 0.36 2.92
C PRO A 30 5.17 0.41 3.29
N PHE A 31 5.75 1.61 3.43
CA PHE A 31 7.14 1.74 3.88
C PHE A 31 7.33 1.33 5.32
N PHE A 32 6.37 1.60 6.21
CA PHE A 32 6.48 1.13 7.60
C PHE A 32 6.76 -0.37 7.63
N TRP A 33 6.00 -1.16 6.89
CA TRP A 33 6.19 -2.61 6.84
C TRP A 33 7.55 -3.01 6.27
N GLN A 34 8.02 -2.35 5.22
CA GLN A 34 9.33 -2.69 4.65
C GLN A 34 10.49 -2.23 5.51
N LEU A 35 10.35 -1.10 6.21
CA LEU A 35 11.33 -0.64 7.21
C LEU A 35 11.40 -1.60 8.40
N VAL A 36 10.26 -2.17 8.82
CA VAL A 36 10.25 -3.23 9.85
C VAL A 36 11.06 -4.44 9.36
N ASN A 37 10.89 -4.85 8.11
CA ASN A 37 11.64 -5.98 7.54
C ASN A 37 13.14 -5.67 7.36
N LEU A 38 13.51 -4.42 7.08
CA LEU A 38 14.90 -4.00 6.84
C LEU A 38 15.67 -3.69 8.13
N TYR A 39 15.03 -2.98 9.08
CA TYR A 39 15.70 -2.34 10.21
C TYR A 39 15.09 -2.73 11.57
N GLY A 40 13.99 -3.49 11.58
CA GLY A 40 13.26 -3.85 12.78
C GLY A 40 12.21 -2.82 13.21
N VAL A 41 11.41 -3.20 14.22
CA VAL A 41 10.20 -2.46 14.60
C VAL A 41 10.51 -1.09 15.18
N LEU A 42 11.51 -0.98 16.06
CA LEU A 42 11.81 0.28 16.74
C LEU A 42 12.33 1.36 15.76
N PRO A 43 13.34 1.11 14.91
CA PRO A 43 13.76 2.09 13.91
C PRO A 43 12.64 2.48 12.95
N ALA A 44 11.84 1.52 12.50
CA ALA A 44 10.70 1.79 11.62
C ALA A 44 9.66 2.70 12.29
N ALA A 45 9.32 2.46 13.56
CA ALA A 45 8.38 3.28 14.31
C ALA A 45 8.89 4.73 14.48
N VAL A 46 10.17 4.90 14.82
CA VAL A 46 10.79 6.23 14.97
C VAL A 46 10.78 7.00 13.64
N ILE A 47 11.17 6.36 12.54
CA ILE A 47 11.20 6.99 11.22
C ILE A 47 9.78 7.42 10.81
N ILE A 48 8.79 6.54 10.93
CA ILE A 48 7.43 6.84 10.52
C ILE A 48 6.79 7.90 11.41
N PHE A 49 7.03 7.87 12.72
CA PHE A 49 6.61 8.94 13.62
C PHE A 49 7.23 10.28 13.21
N GLY A 50 8.53 10.30 12.92
CA GLY A 50 9.24 11.48 12.41
C GLY A 50 8.65 12.01 11.10
N VAL A 51 8.30 11.13 10.16
CA VAL A 51 7.63 11.51 8.90
C VAL A 51 6.27 12.15 9.17
N PHE A 52 5.42 11.54 10.01
CA PHE A 52 4.13 12.14 10.36
C PHE A 52 4.29 13.49 11.06
N GLN A 53 5.24 13.59 11.99
CA GLN A 53 5.53 14.84 12.69
C GLN A 53 5.98 15.93 11.72
N LEU A 54 6.88 15.62 10.79
CA LEU A 54 7.34 16.55 9.76
C LEU A 54 6.19 17.00 8.87
N LEU A 55 5.29 16.09 8.48
CA LEU A 55 4.11 16.42 7.69
C LEU A 55 3.14 17.34 8.44
N ILE A 56 2.89 17.09 9.74
CA ILE A 56 2.04 17.93 10.57
C ILE A 56 2.64 19.33 10.71
N VAL A 57 3.93 19.44 11.02
CA VAL A 57 4.62 20.73 11.14
C VAL A 57 4.62 21.48 9.80
N SER A 58 4.89 20.78 8.70
CA SER A 58 4.87 21.37 7.35
C SER A 58 3.48 21.88 6.98
N LEU A 59 2.44 21.09 7.27
CA LEU A 59 1.05 21.50 7.04
C LEU A 59 0.68 22.72 7.90
N ALA A 60 1.08 22.73 9.17
CA ALA A 60 0.88 23.88 10.04
C ALA A 60 1.59 25.14 9.52
N ALA A 61 2.82 25.00 9.04
CA ALA A 61 3.60 26.09 8.46
C ALA A 61 2.97 26.65 7.17
N VAL A 62 2.23 25.84 6.41
CA VAL A 62 1.46 26.29 5.24
C VAL A 62 0.16 26.98 5.66
N ILE A 63 -0.57 26.43 6.65
CA ILE A 63 -1.85 27.00 7.09
C ILE A 63 -1.65 28.33 7.85
N TYR A 64 -0.59 28.43 8.65
CA TYR A 64 -0.33 29.59 9.51
C TYR A 64 -0.35 30.95 8.78
N PRO A 65 0.36 31.15 7.65
CA PRO A 65 0.28 32.40 6.88
C PRO A 65 -1.09 32.58 6.22
N CYS A 66 -1.80 31.51 5.86
CA CYS A 66 -3.17 31.61 5.31
C CYS A 66 -4.17 32.15 6.32
N LEU A 67 -3.90 31.99 7.62
CA LEU A 67 -4.68 32.58 8.72
C LEU A 67 -4.17 33.98 9.11
N LEU A 68 -3.35 34.62 8.26
CA LEU A 68 -2.81 35.97 8.45
C LEU A 68 -2.12 36.17 9.81
N PHE A 69 -1.55 35.09 10.36
CA PHE A 69 -0.89 35.09 11.67
C PHE A 69 -1.79 35.53 12.84
N GLN A 70 -3.11 35.51 12.67
CA GLN A 70 -4.07 35.96 13.69
C GLN A 70 -4.28 34.95 14.84
N VAL A 71 -3.85 33.70 14.64
CA VAL A 71 -4.04 32.58 15.56
C VAL A 71 -2.67 32.02 15.94
N SER A 72 -2.47 31.60 17.19
CA SER A 72 -1.18 31.04 17.62
C SER A 72 -0.75 29.83 16.78
N PHE A 73 0.55 29.70 16.53
CA PHE A 73 1.08 28.56 15.76
C PHE A 73 0.73 27.21 16.41
N ILE A 74 0.68 27.13 17.74
CA ILE A 74 0.30 25.91 18.48
C ILE A 74 -1.13 25.48 18.12
N THR A 75 -2.05 26.43 18.01
CA THR A 75 -3.44 26.14 17.59
C THR A 75 -3.49 25.62 16.15
N VAL A 76 -2.72 26.23 15.25
CA VAL A 76 -2.62 25.79 13.85
C VAL A 76 -2.01 24.39 13.74
N TYR A 77 -0.99 24.11 14.55
CA TYR A 77 -0.40 22.79 14.68
C TYR A 77 -1.44 21.76 15.16
N GLY A 78 -2.25 22.10 16.16
CA GLY A 78 -3.37 21.25 16.61
C GLY A 78 -4.36 20.96 15.48
N LEU A 79 -4.72 21.95 14.67
CA LEU A 79 -5.56 21.77 13.50
C LEU A 79 -4.92 20.84 12.45
N ALA A 80 -3.63 21.02 12.14
CA ALA A 80 -2.89 20.17 11.22
C ALA A 80 -2.85 18.70 11.72
N ALA A 81 -2.65 18.50 13.03
CA ALA A 81 -2.70 17.18 13.64
C ALA A 81 -4.10 16.53 13.51
N LEU A 82 -5.17 17.29 13.72
CA LEU A 82 -6.54 16.81 13.53
C LEU A 82 -6.82 16.42 12.07
N LEU A 83 -6.35 17.22 11.10
CA LEU A 83 -6.47 16.88 9.68
C LEU A 83 -5.71 15.59 9.33
N MET A 84 -4.52 15.41 9.90
CA MET A 84 -3.74 14.17 9.74
C MET A 84 -4.46 12.96 10.33
N ALA A 85 -5.05 13.10 11.53
CA ALA A 85 -5.85 12.05 12.14
C ALA A 85 -7.07 11.69 11.27
N ALA A 86 -7.77 12.69 10.73
CA ALA A 86 -8.88 12.47 9.80
C ALA A 86 -8.44 11.73 8.53
N ALA A 87 -7.23 11.99 8.02
CA ALA A 87 -6.67 11.26 6.89
C ALA A 87 -6.42 9.78 7.22
N VAL A 88 -5.89 9.48 8.41
CA VAL A 88 -5.70 8.10 8.90
C VAL A 88 -7.03 7.37 9.05
N PHE A 89 -8.04 8.00 9.65
CA PHE A 89 -9.38 7.40 9.77
C PHE A 89 -10.04 7.17 8.42
N SER A 90 -9.89 8.11 7.48
CA SER A 90 -10.41 7.96 6.11
C SER A 90 -9.75 6.76 5.40
N TRP A 91 -8.44 6.60 5.56
CA TRP A 91 -7.69 5.46 5.03
C TRP A 91 -8.13 4.13 5.66
N LEU A 92 -8.30 4.10 6.98
CA LEU A 92 -8.82 2.93 7.70
C LEU A 92 -10.21 2.54 7.22
N PHE A 93 -11.10 3.51 7.01
CA PHE A 93 -12.45 3.27 6.53
C PHE A 93 -12.46 2.61 5.14
N ILE A 94 -11.67 3.13 4.20
CA ILE A 94 -11.52 2.51 2.86
C ILE A 94 -11.05 1.07 2.98
N ASN A 95 -10.02 0.81 3.79
CA ASN A 95 -9.47 -0.52 3.97
C ASN A 95 -10.47 -1.49 4.59
N ILE A 96 -11.22 -1.06 5.61
CA ILE A 96 -12.24 -1.89 6.25
C ILE A 96 -13.35 -2.19 5.25
N SER A 97 -13.86 -1.17 4.55
CA SER A 97 -14.93 -1.32 3.57
C SER A 97 -14.55 -2.34 2.49
N ILE A 98 -13.38 -2.17 1.89
CA ILE A 98 -12.99 -2.99 0.75
C ILE A 98 -12.71 -4.45 1.14
N ASN A 99 -12.04 -4.69 2.27
CA ASN A 99 -11.74 -6.05 2.72
C ASN A 99 -13.00 -6.78 3.21
N ARG A 100 -13.97 -6.05 3.79
CA ARG A 100 -15.28 -6.62 4.13
C ARG A 100 -16.06 -7.00 2.88
N GLN A 101 -16.08 -6.11 1.88
CA GLN A 101 -16.78 -6.35 0.62
C GLN A 101 -16.16 -7.51 -0.18
N ALA A 102 -14.83 -7.57 -0.24
CA ALA A 102 -14.13 -8.60 -1.01
C ALA A 102 -14.12 -9.97 -0.33
N GLY A 103 -14.22 -10.02 1.00
CA GLY A 103 -14.27 -11.29 1.73
C GLY A 103 -13.07 -12.19 1.46
N PHE A 104 -11.89 -11.60 1.17
CA PHE A 104 -10.67 -12.36 0.88
C PHE A 104 -10.39 -13.39 1.96
N LYS A 105 -9.85 -14.54 1.60
CA LYS A 105 -9.52 -15.66 2.49
C LYS A 105 -8.09 -15.57 2.98
N LEU A 106 -7.14 -15.35 2.09
CA LEU A 106 -5.70 -15.36 2.34
C LEU A 106 -5.15 -13.97 2.59
N ILE A 107 -5.56 -13.00 1.77
CA ILE A 107 -4.96 -11.66 1.75
C ILE A 107 -5.80 -10.62 2.47
N LYS A 108 -5.16 -9.50 2.79
CA LYS A 108 -5.77 -8.24 3.19
C LYS A 108 -5.15 -7.14 2.33
N LEU A 109 -5.99 -6.27 1.80
CA LEU A 109 -5.55 -5.11 1.03
C LEU A 109 -5.48 -3.86 1.91
N GLN A 110 -4.54 -2.99 1.59
CA GLN A 110 -4.39 -1.66 2.17
C GLN A 110 -4.30 -0.65 1.02
N PHE A 111 -5.16 0.36 1.04
CA PHE A 111 -5.19 1.40 0.02
C PHE A 111 -3.82 2.05 -0.07
N SER A 112 -3.31 2.16 -1.28
CA SER A 112 -1.98 2.68 -1.52
C SER A 112 -1.93 3.49 -2.80
N THR A 113 -0.72 3.86 -3.22
CA THR A 113 -0.50 4.74 -4.35
C THR A 113 0.54 4.16 -5.29
N ARG A 114 0.50 4.65 -6.53
CA ARG A 114 1.57 4.40 -7.50
C ARG A 114 2.93 4.83 -6.98
N ILE A 115 2.98 5.93 -6.22
CA ILE A 115 4.22 6.46 -5.65
C ILE A 115 4.83 5.45 -4.70
N ALA A 116 4.03 4.85 -3.80
CA ALA A 116 4.51 3.79 -2.92
C ALA A 116 5.06 2.60 -3.71
N LEU A 117 4.33 2.10 -4.71
CA LEU A 117 4.81 1.03 -5.58
C LEU A 117 6.18 1.34 -6.22
N LEU A 118 6.32 2.53 -6.81
CA LEU A 118 7.56 2.91 -7.52
C LEU A 118 8.74 3.05 -6.55
N LEU A 119 8.53 3.74 -5.44
CA LEU A 119 9.57 3.97 -4.44
C LEU A 119 9.94 2.66 -3.72
N LEU A 120 8.98 1.76 -3.46
CA LEU A 120 9.29 0.43 -2.94
C LEU A 120 10.04 -0.42 -3.97
N GLY A 121 9.69 -0.34 -5.26
CA GLY A 121 10.46 -1.01 -6.32
C GLY A 121 11.92 -0.55 -6.36
N LEU A 122 12.16 0.76 -6.19
CA LEU A 122 13.50 1.33 -6.07
C LEU A 122 14.20 0.88 -4.78
N LEU A 123 13.55 1.02 -3.63
CA LEU A 123 14.11 0.68 -2.33
C LEU A 123 14.45 -0.81 -2.24
N LEU A 124 13.56 -1.68 -2.69
CA LEU A 124 13.68 -3.12 -2.51
C LEU A 124 14.41 -3.81 -3.67
N GLY A 125 14.32 -3.29 -4.89
CA GLY A 125 14.81 -3.97 -6.09
C GLY A 125 15.85 -3.19 -6.88
N HIS A 126 16.20 -1.96 -6.47
CA HIS A 126 17.05 -1.03 -7.22
C HIS A 126 16.60 -0.81 -8.69
N ARG A 127 15.31 -1.02 -8.98
CA ARG A 127 14.77 -0.93 -10.33
C ARG A 127 13.34 -0.40 -10.34
N LEU A 128 13.02 0.39 -11.35
CA LEU A 128 11.64 0.72 -11.66
C LEU A 128 10.98 -0.48 -12.33
N VAL A 129 9.79 -0.84 -11.86
CA VAL A 129 9.04 -1.93 -12.49
C VAL A 129 8.22 -1.36 -13.65
N PRO A 130 8.48 -1.78 -14.90
CA PRO A 130 7.68 -1.36 -16.04
C PRO A 130 6.30 -2.02 -15.94
N LEU A 131 5.33 -1.26 -15.43
CA LEU A 131 3.94 -1.68 -15.39
C LEU A 131 3.13 -0.74 -16.26
N PRO A 132 2.42 -1.26 -17.27
CA PRO A 132 1.42 -0.47 -17.95
C PRO A 132 0.31 -0.20 -16.92
N VAL A 133 0.00 1.07 -16.68
CA VAL A 133 -1.00 1.51 -15.69
C VAL A 133 -2.14 2.21 -16.40
N SER A 134 -3.38 1.83 -16.10
CA SER A 134 -4.57 2.55 -16.57
C SER A 134 -4.72 3.87 -15.79
N PRO A 135 -5.20 4.97 -16.42
CA PRO A 135 -5.47 6.23 -15.71
C PRO A 135 -6.43 6.10 -14.52
N ARG A 136 -7.20 5.00 -14.44
CA ARG A 136 -8.16 4.71 -13.35
C ARG A 136 -7.69 3.61 -12.40
N ALA A 137 -6.44 3.15 -12.52
CA ALA A 137 -5.93 2.09 -11.68
C ALA A 137 -5.83 2.55 -10.22
N THR A 138 -6.42 1.78 -9.31
CA THR A 138 -6.17 1.93 -7.88
C THR A 138 -5.03 1.01 -7.46
N PHE A 139 -4.25 1.45 -6.49
CA PHE A 139 -3.08 0.72 -6.01
C PHE A 139 -3.36 0.19 -4.61
N TRP A 140 -3.03 -1.08 -4.38
CA TRP A 140 -3.26 -1.75 -3.11
C TRP A 140 -2.00 -2.45 -2.64
N ASP A 141 -1.57 -2.13 -1.43
CA ASP A 141 -0.55 -2.88 -0.72
C ASP A 141 -1.19 -4.14 -0.13
N MET A 142 -0.69 -5.29 -0.55
CA MET A 142 -1.23 -6.60 -0.29
C MET A 142 -0.42 -7.29 0.79
N HIS A 143 -1.11 -7.75 1.82
CA HIS A 143 -0.52 -8.46 2.95
C HIS A 143 -1.23 -9.79 3.13
N LEU A 144 -0.49 -10.80 3.59
CA LEU A 144 -1.14 -11.97 4.18
C LEU A 144 -1.91 -11.53 5.42
N LYS A 145 -3.08 -12.13 5.67
CA LYS A 145 -3.80 -11.84 6.90
C LYS A 145 -2.93 -12.14 8.12
N PRO A 146 -2.90 -11.26 9.14
CA PRO A 146 -2.02 -11.43 10.29
C PRO A 146 -2.14 -12.77 11.02
N HIS A 147 -3.35 -13.34 11.08
CA HIS A 147 -3.56 -14.65 11.71
C HIS A 147 -3.08 -15.85 10.86
N LEU A 148 -2.85 -15.64 9.56
CA LEU A 148 -2.27 -16.63 8.64
C LEU A 148 -0.76 -16.45 8.47
N ALA A 149 -0.24 -15.24 8.71
CA ALA A 149 1.19 -14.97 8.69
C ALA A 149 1.92 -15.93 9.65
N GLY A 150 2.78 -16.78 9.09
CA GLY A 150 3.54 -17.79 9.84
C GLY A 150 2.86 -19.11 10.10
N LYS A 151 1.55 -19.19 9.83
CA LYS A 151 0.76 -20.42 9.96
C LYS A 151 0.48 -21.07 8.60
N LEU A 152 1.00 -20.52 7.51
CA LEU A 152 0.83 -21.12 6.18
C LEU A 152 1.39 -22.54 6.09
N LYS A 153 2.45 -22.87 6.84
CA LYS A 153 3.00 -24.24 6.89
C LYS A 153 2.03 -25.27 7.45
N SER A 154 1.05 -24.87 8.27
CA SER A 154 0.05 -25.78 8.82
C SER A 154 -1.14 -25.98 7.88
N LYS A 155 -1.10 -25.41 6.67
CA LYS A 155 -2.12 -25.56 5.63
C LYS A 155 -1.57 -26.40 4.49
N SER A 156 -2.42 -27.20 3.87
CA SER A 156 -2.03 -27.95 2.68
C SER A 156 -1.84 -27.00 1.49
N PRO A 157 -0.97 -27.34 0.51
CA PRO A 157 -0.85 -26.57 -0.72
C PRO A 157 -2.20 -26.33 -1.42
N GLU A 158 -3.07 -27.34 -1.45
CA GLU A 158 -4.39 -27.28 -2.08
C GLU A 158 -5.30 -26.26 -1.41
N GLU A 159 -5.29 -26.17 -0.08
CA GLU A 159 -6.04 -25.14 0.66
C GLU A 159 -5.56 -23.73 0.28
N ILE A 160 -4.23 -23.55 0.14
CA ILE A 160 -3.64 -22.27 -0.21
C ILE A 160 -4.01 -21.90 -1.64
N ILE A 161 -3.90 -22.83 -2.57
CA ILE A 161 -4.26 -22.65 -3.99
C ILE A 161 -5.74 -22.27 -4.12
N ALA A 162 -6.64 -23.00 -3.46
CA ALA A 162 -8.07 -22.69 -3.46
C ALA A 162 -8.38 -21.30 -2.87
N ALA A 163 -7.62 -20.88 -1.84
CA ALA A 163 -7.75 -19.54 -1.27
C ALA A 163 -7.23 -18.45 -2.23
N ILE A 164 -6.10 -18.68 -2.91
CA ILE A 164 -5.57 -17.77 -3.94
C ILE A 164 -6.57 -17.63 -5.09
N GLN A 165 -7.10 -18.75 -5.59
CA GLN A 165 -8.13 -18.75 -6.64
C GLN A 165 -9.35 -17.92 -6.23
N HIS A 166 -9.87 -18.17 -5.02
CA HIS A 166 -10.99 -17.40 -4.49
C HIS A 166 -10.67 -15.89 -4.45
N ASP A 167 -9.52 -15.52 -3.91
CA ASP A 167 -9.15 -14.12 -3.72
C ASP A 167 -8.91 -13.43 -5.07
N TYR A 168 -8.29 -14.11 -6.02
CA TYR A 168 -8.10 -13.63 -7.37
C TYR A 168 -9.44 -13.39 -8.09
N GLN A 169 -10.42 -14.29 -7.95
CA GLN A 169 -11.76 -14.10 -8.52
C GLN A 169 -12.51 -12.92 -7.89
N GLN A 170 -12.43 -12.75 -6.57
CA GLN A 170 -13.02 -11.60 -5.89
C GLN A 170 -12.37 -10.29 -6.34
N ALA A 171 -11.04 -10.27 -6.46
CA ALA A 171 -10.29 -9.12 -6.97
C ALA A 171 -10.71 -8.79 -8.40
N LYS A 172 -10.79 -9.78 -9.31
CA LYS A 172 -11.23 -9.56 -10.69
C LYS A 172 -12.65 -8.98 -10.77
N LYS A 173 -13.55 -9.38 -9.88
CA LYS A 173 -14.93 -8.88 -9.82
C LYS A 173 -15.02 -7.43 -9.31
N LEU A 174 -14.25 -7.09 -8.29
CA LEU A 174 -14.38 -5.81 -7.58
C LEU A 174 -13.38 -4.75 -8.06
N MET A 175 -12.29 -5.14 -8.72
CA MET A 175 -11.07 -4.34 -8.89
C MET A 175 -10.47 -4.52 -10.30
N VAL A 176 -11.32 -4.39 -11.32
CA VAL A 176 -11.04 -4.71 -12.74
C VAL A 176 -9.81 -4.01 -13.34
N ASN A 177 -9.33 -2.90 -12.76
CA ASN A 177 -8.18 -2.14 -13.27
C ASN A 177 -7.09 -1.90 -12.22
N ASP A 178 -7.19 -2.57 -11.06
CA ASP A 178 -6.31 -2.26 -9.95
C ASP A 178 -4.98 -3.02 -10.03
N VAL A 179 -4.01 -2.50 -9.30
CA VAL A 179 -2.68 -3.11 -9.17
C VAL A 179 -2.48 -3.46 -7.71
N PHE A 180 -2.23 -4.72 -7.43
CA PHE A 180 -1.84 -5.16 -6.09
C PHE A 180 -0.34 -5.34 -6.07
N PHE A 181 0.30 -4.92 -4.99
CA PHE A 181 1.71 -5.16 -4.79
C PHE A 181 1.97 -5.47 -3.33
N GLY A 182 3.06 -6.15 -3.04
CA GLY A 182 3.42 -6.47 -1.66
C GLY A 182 4.77 -7.16 -1.59
N CYS A 183 5.24 -7.39 -0.38
CA CYS A 183 6.51 -8.05 -0.14
C CYS A 183 6.33 -9.16 0.90
N SER A 184 6.86 -10.34 0.61
CA SER A 184 6.79 -11.49 1.53
C SER A 184 7.99 -12.40 1.42
N PRO A 185 8.35 -13.13 2.48
CA PRO A 185 9.41 -14.12 2.43
C PRO A 185 8.96 -15.36 1.63
N GLY A 186 9.81 -15.83 0.73
CA GLY A 186 9.54 -16.95 -0.16
C GLY A 186 8.74 -16.58 -1.42
N SER A 187 8.91 -17.40 -2.46
CA SER A 187 8.23 -17.22 -3.73
C SER A 187 6.86 -17.88 -3.73
N PHE A 188 5.83 -17.13 -4.11
CA PHE A 188 4.47 -17.65 -4.36
C PHE A 188 4.26 -18.07 -5.83
N LYS A 189 5.29 -18.01 -6.69
CA LYS A 189 5.15 -18.20 -8.14
C LYS A 189 4.43 -19.50 -8.49
N GLY A 190 4.86 -20.64 -7.92
CA GLY A 190 4.24 -21.94 -8.18
C GLY A 190 2.77 -21.97 -7.78
N LEU A 191 2.45 -21.49 -6.57
CA LEU A 191 1.08 -21.44 -6.06
C LEU A 191 0.15 -20.54 -6.89
N LEU A 192 0.66 -19.43 -7.44
CA LEU A 192 -0.10 -18.55 -8.33
C LEU A 192 -0.41 -19.24 -9.66
N LEU A 193 0.58 -19.95 -10.24
CA LEU A 193 0.41 -20.69 -11.49
C LEU A 193 -0.58 -21.85 -11.33
N GLU A 194 -0.46 -22.61 -10.24
CA GLU A 194 -1.38 -23.70 -9.90
C GLU A 194 -2.79 -23.17 -9.59
N ALA A 195 -2.89 -21.94 -9.08
CA ALA A 195 -4.17 -21.23 -8.95
C ALA A 195 -4.75 -20.74 -10.29
N GLY A 196 -4.08 -20.98 -11.42
CA GLY A 196 -4.56 -20.60 -12.75
C GLY A 196 -4.30 -19.13 -13.11
N ILE A 197 -3.42 -18.45 -12.38
CA ILE A 197 -3.00 -17.07 -12.69
C ILE A 197 -1.83 -17.15 -13.68
N GLN A 198 -1.93 -16.46 -14.81
CA GLN A 198 -0.91 -16.52 -15.87
C GLN A 198 0.34 -15.72 -15.50
N GLU A 199 1.51 -16.13 -15.98
CA GLU A 199 2.78 -15.39 -15.75
C GLU A 199 2.71 -13.94 -16.24
N SER A 200 1.93 -13.65 -17.28
CA SER A 200 1.71 -12.29 -17.79
C SER A 200 0.98 -11.36 -16.81
N GLN A 201 0.31 -11.92 -15.80
CA GLN A 201 -0.53 -11.21 -14.85
C GLN A 201 0.19 -10.86 -13.55
N PHE A 202 1.41 -11.36 -13.35
CA PHE A 202 2.20 -11.03 -12.18
C PHE A 202 3.69 -10.83 -12.50
N ILE A 203 4.30 -9.94 -11.74
CA ILE A 203 5.75 -9.74 -11.71
C ILE A 203 6.21 -10.12 -10.31
N MET A 204 7.32 -10.86 -10.23
CA MET A 204 7.92 -11.23 -8.96
C MET A 204 9.42 -10.96 -9.01
N LEU A 205 9.90 -10.15 -8.10
CA LEU A 205 11.27 -9.66 -8.04
C LEU A 205 11.85 -10.02 -6.68
N GLU A 206 12.98 -10.70 -6.67
CA GLU A 206 13.76 -10.84 -5.45
C GLU A 206 14.25 -9.46 -4.99
N THR A 207 14.24 -9.25 -3.67
CA THR A 207 14.55 -7.96 -3.02
C THR A 207 15.94 -7.97 -2.38
N ILE A 208 16.43 -6.78 -2.02
CA ILE A 208 17.69 -6.58 -1.29
C ILE A 208 17.61 -6.91 0.21
N ILE A 209 16.43 -7.24 0.74
CA ILE A 209 16.27 -7.53 2.17
C ILE A 209 17.14 -8.75 2.51
N PRO A 210 18.14 -8.63 3.39
CA PRO A 210 19.04 -9.74 3.68
C PRO A 210 18.27 -10.93 4.26
N THR A 211 18.66 -12.14 3.85
CA THR A 211 18.02 -13.40 4.28
C THR A 211 18.13 -13.61 5.80
N GLU A 212 19.14 -13.04 6.44
CA GLU A 212 19.36 -13.06 7.90
C GLU A 212 18.31 -12.24 8.65
N HIS A 213 17.91 -11.08 8.09
CA HIS A 213 16.78 -10.28 8.58
C HIS A 213 15.43 -10.88 8.16
N ALA A 214 15.46 -11.85 7.24
CA ALA A 214 14.31 -12.66 6.83
C ALA A 214 14.05 -13.89 7.72
N ARG A 215 14.48 -13.87 8.99
CA ARG A 215 14.03 -14.83 10.01
C ARG A 215 12.59 -14.55 10.44
N VAL A 216 11.69 -14.71 9.48
CA VAL A 216 10.26 -14.74 9.71
C VAL A 216 9.89 -16.22 9.83
N PHE A 217 9.66 -16.68 11.06
CA PHE A 217 9.33 -18.09 11.40
C PHE A 217 10.49 -19.11 11.31
N GLY A 218 11.72 -18.68 11.63
CA GLY A 218 12.86 -19.59 11.81
C GLY A 218 13.38 -20.28 10.53
N LEU A 219 12.96 -19.83 9.35
CA LEU A 219 13.52 -20.25 8.07
C LEU A 219 14.09 -19.04 7.32
N GLU A 220 15.32 -19.17 6.85
CA GLU A 220 15.96 -18.18 5.99
C GLU A 220 15.39 -18.34 4.57
N ARG A 221 14.68 -17.32 4.09
CA ARG A 221 14.12 -17.28 2.74
C ARG A 221 14.32 -15.89 2.13
N PRO A 222 14.65 -15.80 0.84
CA PRO A 222 14.68 -14.52 0.16
C PRO A 222 13.28 -13.89 0.15
N PHE A 223 13.24 -12.56 0.28
CA PHE A 223 12.02 -11.79 0.12
C PHE A 223 11.75 -11.50 -1.34
N TYR A 224 10.48 -11.61 -1.72
CA TYR A 224 10.02 -11.26 -3.05
C TYR A 224 9.04 -10.11 -3.00
N PHE A 225 9.29 -9.10 -3.81
CA PHE A 225 8.36 -8.06 -4.15
C PHE A 225 7.52 -8.54 -5.33
N TYR A 226 6.22 -8.72 -5.10
CA TYR A 226 5.30 -9.21 -6.10
C TYR A 226 4.32 -8.10 -6.48
N ILE A 227 3.92 -8.11 -7.75
CA ILE A 227 2.96 -7.17 -8.31
C ILE A 227 1.98 -7.96 -9.18
N LEU A 228 0.70 -7.86 -8.88
CA LEU A 228 -0.40 -8.48 -9.62
C LEU A 228 -1.18 -7.39 -10.34
N SER A 229 -1.44 -7.62 -11.63
CA SER A 229 -2.20 -6.73 -12.49
C SER A 229 -3.45 -7.44 -12.98
N PHE A 230 -4.60 -6.83 -12.74
CA PHE A 230 -5.88 -7.32 -13.24
C PHE A 230 -6.17 -6.54 -14.53
N ARG A 231 -5.89 -7.17 -15.66
CA ARG A 231 -6.19 -6.68 -17.01
C ARG A 231 -6.87 -7.78 -17.80
#